data_AF-A0A7C1Y6Y0-F1
#
_entry.id   AF-A0A7C1Y6Y0-F1
#
_cell.length_a   1.000
_cell.length_b   1.000
_cell.length_c   1.000
_cell.angle_alpha   90.00
_cell.angle_beta   90.00
_cell.angle_gamma   90.00
#
_symmetry.space_group_name_H-M   'P 1'
#
loop_
_entity.id
_entity.type
_entity.pdbx_description
1 polymer ?
#
loop_
_entity_poly.entity_id
_entity_poly.type
_entity_poly.pdbx_seq_one_letter_code
_entity_poly.pdbx_strand_id
1 'polypeptide(L)'
;LRSLNDLIYLGDIADMTEIRDEKNHISLGAAVTFSDALPLLTKYFPDLGEVMRRIGSTQIRNRGTIGGNIANGSPIGDSLPVLIALNTEITLQSKNGPRQLPLEEYFIDYGTQDLRPGEFIASLRIPKLTQDQYFRAYKISKRFDQDISAVCAALCLTFEGDSITLARIAFGGMAATPKRATEAEQALIGTKWSEGSITAAMTALERDFSPLSDMRASAAYRLQVAQNLLRKAYIERQGQQETRLVGQGACP
;
A
#
# COMPACT_ATOMS: atom_id res chain seq x y z
N LEU A 1 -4.91 20.62 22.57
CA LEU A 1 -4.11 19.37 22.48
C LEU A 1 -4.63 18.41 23.55
N ARG A 2 -4.79 17.13 23.23
CA ARG A 2 -5.22 16.11 24.20
C ARG A 2 -4.05 15.81 25.15
N SER A 3 -4.31 15.75 26.46
CA SER A 3 -3.30 15.27 27.43
C SER A 3 -3.15 13.75 27.32
N LEU A 4 -1.92 13.26 27.27
CA LEU A 4 -1.59 11.84 27.34
C LEU A 4 -1.02 11.57 28.73
N ASN A 5 -1.71 10.77 29.53
CA ASN A 5 -1.30 10.48 30.91
C ASN A 5 -0.18 9.44 30.96
N ASP A 6 -0.20 8.49 30.04
CA ASP A 6 0.78 7.42 29.91
C ASP A 6 1.43 7.48 28.53
N LEU A 7 2.76 7.35 28.49
CA LEU A 7 3.55 7.30 27.27
C LEU A 7 4.48 6.08 27.33
N ILE A 8 4.37 5.21 26.34
CA ILE A 8 5.27 4.07 26.16
C ILE A 8 6.04 4.29 24.86
N TYR A 9 7.36 4.42 24.96
CA TYR A 9 8.22 4.57 23.78
C TYR A 9 8.69 3.20 23.30
N LEU A 10 8.35 2.85 22.05
CA LEU A 10 8.65 1.55 21.45
C LEU A 10 9.99 1.52 20.69
N GLY A 11 10.61 2.68 20.46
CA GLY A 11 11.78 2.81 19.58
C GLY A 11 13.06 2.16 20.11
N ASP A 12 13.12 1.85 21.41
CA ASP A 12 14.28 1.20 22.05
C ASP A 12 14.09 -0.32 22.24
N ILE A 13 12.98 -0.88 21.72
CA ILE A 13 12.72 -2.32 21.76
C ILE A 13 13.38 -2.96 20.53
N ALA A 14 14.49 -3.68 20.75
CA ALA A 14 15.33 -4.25 19.69
C ALA A 14 14.54 -5.06 18.65
N ASP A 15 13.68 -5.99 19.11
CA ASP A 15 12.88 -6.83 18.21
C ASP A 15 11.88 -6.02 17.35
N MET A 16 11.50 -4.82 17.78
CA MET A 16 10.58 -3.94 17.04
C MET A 16 11.30 -3.03 16.05
N THR A 17 12.63 -2.93 16.08
CA THR A 17 13.44 -2.14 15.13
C THR A 17 14.22 -3.01 14.15
N GLU A 18 14.05 -4.32 14.21
CA GLU A 18 14.76 -5.27 13.37
C GLU A 18 14.20 -5.34 11.94
N ILE A 19 15.11 -5.53 10.98
CA ILE A 19 14.82 -5.75 9.57
C ILE A 19 15.49 -7.06 9.17
N ARG A 20 14.72 -8.05 8.68
CA ARG A 20 15.24 -9.33 8.18
C ARG A 20 14.86 -9.55 6.72
N ASP A 21 15.89 -9.82 5.91
CA ASP A 21 15.78 -10.21 4.51
C ASP A 21 15.69 -11.74 4.39
N GLU A 22 14.49 -12.29 4.55
CA GLU A 22 14.25 -13.73 4.54
C GLU A 22 14.14 -14.26 3.10
N LYS A 23 14.28 -15.58 2.90
CA LYS A 23 14.29 -16.18 1.55
C LYS A 23 13.08 -15.77 0.69
N ASN A 24 11.88 -15.85 1.24
CA ASN A 24 10.62 -15.66 0.51
C ASN A 24 9.81 -14.41 0.96
N HIS A 25 10.30 -13.67 1.96
CA HIS A 25 9.60 -12.50 2.50
C HIS A 25 10.58 -11.53 3.15
N ILE A 26 10.10 -10.36 3.52
CA ILE A 26 10.81 -9.40 4.37
C ILE A 26 10.06 -9.34 5.69
N SER A 27 10.77 -9.45 6.81
CA SER A 27 10.20 -9.23 8.14
C SER A 27 10.67 -7.87 8.66
N LEU A 28 9.72 -7.04 9.09
CA LEU A 28 9.99 -5.71 9.63
C LEU A 28 9.37 -5.60 11.01
N GLY A 29 10.14 -5.18 12.00
CA GLY A 29 9.61 -4.72 13.28
C GLY A 29 8.72 -3.47 13.09
N ALA A 30 7.70 -3.33 13.92
CA ALA A 30 6.74 -2.23 13.77
C ALA A 30 7.33 -0.83 14.07
N ALA A 31 8.43 -0.75 14.80
CA ALA A 31 9.16 0.48 15.10
C ALA A 31 10.25 0.81 14.06
N VAL A 32 10.42 -0.01 13.02
CA VAL A 32 11.30 0.33 11.89
C VAL A 32 10.81 1.61 11.21
N THR A 33 11.72 2.57 11.03
CA THR A 33 11.41 3.84 10.38
C THR A 33 11.25 3.67 8.88
N PHE A 34 10.52 4.60 8.23
CA PHE A 34 10.45 4.64 6.78
C PHE A 34 11.83 4.72 6.13
N SER A 35 12.74 5.52 6.71
CA SER A 35 14.10 5.67 6.20
C SER A 35 14.93 4.40 6.30
N ASP A 36 14.82 3.65 7.39
CA ASP A 36 15.57 2.41 7.58
C ASP A 36 15.05 1.27 6.69
N ALA A 37 13.74 1.20 6.48
CA ALA A 37 13.14 0.19 5.60
C ALA A 37 13.36 0.47 4.11
N LEU A 38 13.52 1.74 3.72
CA LEU A 38 13.50 2.17 2.32
C LEU A 38 14.53 1.45 1.43
N PRO A 39 15.81 1.25 1.82
CA PRO A 39 16.79 0.60 0.97
C PRO A 39 16.40 -0.84 0.63
N LEU A 40 15.99 -1.62 1.63
CA LEU A 40 15.62 -3.02 1.44
C LEU A 40 14.31 -3.15 0.66
N LEU A 41 13.30 -2.34 0.99
CA LEU A 41 12.03 -2.36 0.27
C LEU A 41 12.18 -1.90 -1.18
N THR A 42 13.03 -0.91 -1.46
CA THR A 42 13.31 -0.46 -2.84
C THR A 42 14.00 -1.54 -3.66
N LYS A 43 14.91 -2.32 -3.05
CA LYS A 43 15.60 -3.45 -3.71
C LYS A 43 14.61 -4.48 -4.26
N TYR A 44 13.56 -4.81 -3.50
CA TYR A 44 12.59 -5.85 -3.89
C TYR A 44 11.33 -5.28 -4.57
N PHE A 45 10.98 -4.04 -4.25
CA PHE A 45 9.76 -3.37 -4.72
C PHE A 45 10.08 -1.91 -5.08
N PRO A 46 10.69 -1.65 -6.26
CA PRO A 46 11.08 -0.29 -6.65
C PRO A 46 9.94 0.74 -6.58
N ASP A 47 8.72 0.34 -6.98
CA ASP A 47 7.53 1.20 -6.92
C ASP A 47 7.12 1.56 -5.49
N LEU A 48 7.23 0.62 -4.55
CA LEU A 48 7.01 0.91 -3.13
C LEU A 48 8.07 1.89 -2.63
N GLY A 49 9.32 1.73 -3.05
CA GLY A 49 10.40 2.68 -2.79
C GLY A 49 10.05 4.10 -3.26
N GLU A 50 9.57 4.26 -4.49
CA GLU A 50 9.18 5.56 -5.04
C GLU A 50 7.97 6.18 -4.31
N VAL A 51 6.96 5.38 -3.96
CA VAL A 51 5.83 5.84 -3.14
C VAL A 51 6.32 6.29 -1.76
N MET A 52 7.16 5.48 -1.10
CA MET A 52 7.67 5.76 0.24
C MET A 52 8.60 6.97 0.28
N ARG A 53 9.45 7.19 -0.74
CA ARG A 53 10.31 8.37 -0.87
C ARG A 53 9.50 9.67 -0.84
N ARG A 54 8.23 9.62 -1.26
CA ARG A 54 7.29 10.75 -1.31
C ARG A 54 6.41 10.86 -0.06
N ILE A 55 6.57 10.01 0.95
CA ILE A 55 5.85 10.10 2.23
C ILE A 55 6.47 11.22 3.06
N GLY A 56 5.70 12.30 3.28
CA GLY A 56 6.18 13.46 4.04
C GLY A 56 7.51 13.99 3.51
N SER A 57 8.35 14.46 4.42
CA SER A 57 9.75 14.84 4.14
C SER A 57 10.73 13.81 4.71
N THR A 58 12.01 13.95 4.37
CA THR A 58 13.06 13.09 4.95
C THR A 58 13.06 13.11 6.49
N GLN A 59 12.81 14.27 7.10
CA GLN A 59 12.70 14.41 8.55
C GLN A 59 11.56 13.59 9.13
N ILE A 60 10.41 13.56 8.44
CA ILE A 60 9.28 12.72 8.84
C ILE A 60 9.63 11.24 8.66
N ARG A 61 10.27 10.85 7.56
CA ARG A 61 10.65 9.44 7.32
C ARG A 61 11.70 8.91 8.29
N ASN A 62 12.60 9.77 8.77
CA ASN A 62 13.60 9.42 9.78
C ASN A 62 13.00 9.13 11.17
N ARG A 63 11.71 9.44 11.40
CA ARG A 63 11.04 9.25 12.70
C ARG A 63 9.74 8.47 12.62
N GLY A 64 9.04 8.57 11.50
CA GLY A 64 7.81 7.84 11.23
C GLY A 64 8.11 6.37 11.00
N THR A 65 7.37 5.49 11.67
CA THR A 65 7.55 4.06 11.58
C THR A 65 6.46 3.43 10.72
N ILE A 66 6.77 2.29 10.09
CA ILE A 66 5.80 1.57 9.27
C ILE A 66 4.63 1.07 10.13
N GLY A 67 4.93 0.50 11.31
CA GLY A 67 3.90 0.06 12.25
C GLY A 67 3.08 1.23 12.79
N GLY A 68 3.69 2.39 13.03
CA GLY A 68 2.97 3.61 13.41
C GLY A 68 2.04 4.12 12.31
N ASN A 69 2.43 3.99 11.03
CA ASN A 69 1.57 4.34 9.90
C ASN A 69 0.34 3.42 9.82
N ILE A 70 0.53 2.12 10.03
CA ILE A 70 -0.56 1.14 10.08
C ILE A 70 -1.45 1.41 11.30
N ALA A 71 -0.87 1.56 12.49
CA ALA A 71 -1.61 1.82 13.72
C ALA A 71 -2.46 3.09 13.64
N ASN A 72 -1.99 4.13 12.95
CA ASN A 72 -2.76 5.34 12.70
C ASN A 72 -3.99 5.13 11.80
N GLY A 73 -3.97 4.09 10.94
CA GLY A 73 -5.17 3.65 10.21
C GLY A 73 -5.79 4.67 9.26
N SER A 74 -5.00 5.63 8.76
CA SER A 74 -5.54 6.70 7.91
C SER A 74 -5.91 6.19 6.51
N PRO A 75 -7.10 6.52 5.96
CA PRO A 75 -7.49 6.13 4.61
C PRO A 75 -6.57 6.64 3.50
N ILE A 76 -5.74 7.65 3.81
CA ILE A 76 -4.79 8.29 2.90
C ILE A 76 -3.33 7.94 3.24
N GLY A 77 -3.10 6.91 4.06
CA GLY A 77 -1.75 6.42 4.34
C GLY A 77 -1.14 5.75 3.09
N ASP A 78 -0.13 6.38 2.50
CA ASP A 78 0.43 5.98 1.20
C ASP A 78 0.99 4.55 1.16
N SER A 79 1.52 4.04 2.28
CA SER A 79 2.10 2.69 2.32
C SER A 79 1.03 1.59 2.42
N LEU A 80 -0.15 1.91 2.94
CA LEU A 80 -1.18 0.93 3.28
C LEU A 80 -1.75 0.19 2.07
N PRO A 81 -2.21 0.85 0.98
CA PRO A 81 -2.68 0.11 -0.20
C PRO A 81 -1.56 -0.71 -0.85
N VAL A 82 -0.32 -0.23 -0.78
CA VAL A 82 0.83 -0.93 -1.35
C VAL A 82 1.12 -2.23 -0.60
N LEU A 83 1.13 -2.18 0.73
CA LEU A 83 1.31 -3.36 1.58
C LEU A 83 0.14 -4.35 1.46
N ILE A 84 -1.10 -3.88 1.31
CA ILE A 84 -2.28 -4.73 1.05
C ILE A 84 -2.14 -5.45 -0.29
N ALA A 85 -1.75 -4.74 -1.36
CA ALA A 85 -1.57 -5.35 -2.68
C ALA A 85 -0.45 -6.41 -2.68
N LEU A 86 0.60 -6.22 -1.87
CA LEU A 86 1.67 -7.20 -1.65
C LEU A 86 1.27 -8.38 -0.75
N ASN A 87 0.02 -8.45 -0.29
CA ASN A 87 -0.46 -9.48 0.64
C ASN A 87 0.35 -9.52 1.95
N THR A 88 0.60 -8.33 2.52
CA THR A 88 1.33 -8.21 3.79
C THR A 88 0.48 -8.72 4.94
N GLU A 89 1.10 -9.46 5.84
CA GLU A 89 0.51 -9.91 7.11
C GLU A 89 1.11 -9.08 8.26
N ILE A 90 0.31 -8.81 9.28
CA ILE A 90 0.79 -8.16 10.51
C ILE A 90 0.67 -9.12 11.69
N THR A 91 1.58 -8.97 12.65
CA THR A 91 1.51 -9.65 13.95
C THR A 91 1.14 -8.64 15.02
N LEU A 92 -0.02 -8.86 15.65
CA LEU A 92 -0.45 -8.18 16.85
C LEU A 92 0.00 -8.99 18.07
N GLN A 93 0.64 -8.34 19.04
CA GLN A 93 1.14 -8.98 20.25
C GLN A 93 0.37 -8.48 21.46
N SER A 94 0.07 -9.38 22.39
CA SER A 94 -0.47 -9.05 23.71
C SER A 94 0.12 -9.97 24.78
N LYS A 95 -0.28 -9.77 26.05
CA LYS A 95 0.03 -10.70 27.14
C LYS A 95 -0.54 -12.12 26.94
N ASN A 96 -1.58 -12.25 26.11
CA ASN A 96 -2.23 -13.54 25.82
C ASN A 96 -1.59 -14.28 24.64
N GLY A 97 -0.55 -13.70 24.03
CA GLY A 97 0.14 -14.25 22.87
C GLY A 97 -0.07 -13.44 21.58
N PRO A 98 0.55 -13.89 20.48
CA PRO A 98 0.46 -13.24 19.18
C PRO A 98 -0.82 -13.62 18.42
N ARG A 99 -1.29 -12.70 17.59
CA ARG A 99 -2.34 -12.90 16.59
C ARG A 99 -1.86 -12.38 15.25
N GLN A 100 -2.00 -13.19 14.21
CA GLN A 100 -1.64 -12.82 12.85
C GLN A 100 -2.90 -12.64 12.00
N LEU A 101 -2.88 -11.65 11.12
CA LEU A 101 -3.95 -11.38 10.17
C LEU A 101 -3.41 -10.68 8.92
N PRO A 102 -4.08 -10.84 7.77
CA PRO A 102 -3.84 -10.00 6.60
C PRO A 102 -4.01 -8.51 6.96
N LEU A 103 -3.16 -7.66 6.40
CA LEU A 103 -3.18 -6.22 6.69
C LEU A 103 -4.53 -5.58 6.35
N GLU A 104 -5.21 -6.03 5.29
CA GLU A 104 -6.53 -5.51 4.93
C GLU A 104 -7.61 -5.74 5.99
N GLU A 105 -7.50 -6.82 6.77
CA GLU A 105 -8.47 -7.14 7.83
C GLU A 105 -8.29 -6.27 9.09
N TYR A 106 -7.14 -5.61 9.21
CA TYR A 106 -6.86 -4.71 10.33
C TYR A 106 -7.72 -3.43 10.28
N PHE A 107 -8.16 -2.98 9.10
CA PHE A 107 -8.92 -1.74 8.94
C PHE A 107 -10.42 -2.01 8.83
N ILE A 108 -11.17 -1.78 9.92
CA ILE A 108 -12.60 -2.08 9.98
C ILE A 108 -13.44 -0.93 9.40
N ASP A 109 -13.19 0.29 9.86
CA ASP A 109 -13.90 1.50 9.43
C ASP A 109 -13.02 2.74 9.65
N TYR A 110 -13.47 3.92 9.23
CA TYR A 110 -12.77 5.17 9.44
C TYR A 110 -12.48 5.38 10.94
N GLY A 111 -11.19 5.38 11.30
CA GLY A 111 -10.74 5.54 12.67
C GLY A 111 -10.96 4.32 13.57
N THR A 112 -11.34 3.16 13.02
CA THR A 112 -11.54 1.90 13.76
C THR A 112 -10.69 0.78 13.17
N GLN A 113 -9.90 0.12 14.01
CA GLN A 113 -9.04 -0.99 13.62
C GLN A 113 -9.32 -2.22 14.48
N ASP A 114 -8.96 -3.40 13.98
CA ASP A 114 -9.02 -4.65 14.74
C ASP A 114 -7.86 -4.78 15.73
N LEU A 115 -7.82 -3.84 16.69
CA LEU A 115 -6.83 -3.78 17.76
C LEU A 115 -7.53 -3.96 19.11
N ARG A 116 -7.34 -5.12 19.74
CA ARG A 116 -7.98 -5.44 21.02
C ARG A 116 -7.27 -4.72 22.18
N PRO A 117 -7.95 -4.50 23.32
CA PRO A 117 -7.31 -3.92 24.49
C PRO A 117 -6.03 -4.67 24.89
N GLY A 118 -4.90 -3.95 24.93
CA GLY A 118 -3.58 -4.51 25.24
C GLY A 118 -2.85 -5.18 24.07
N GLU A 119 -3.41 -5.17 22.86
CA GLU A 119 -2.68 -5.51 21.64
C GLU A 119 -1.87 -4.31 21.12
N PHE A 120 -0.73 -4.60 20.50
CA PHE A 120 0.05 -3.66 19.70
C PHE A 120 0.59 -4.37 18.46
N ILE A 121 0.88 -3.62 17.40
CA ILE A 121 1.53 -4.16 16.20
C ILE A 121 3.00 -4.42 16.54
N ALA A 122 3.43 -5.69 16.50
CA ALA A 122 4.80 -6.08 16.79
C ALA A 122 5.67 -6.07 15.52
N SER A 123 5.15 -6.64 14.44
CA SER A 123 5.91 -6.81 13.20
C SER A 123 5.00 -6.99 11.98
N LEU A 124 5.61 -6.90 10.81
CA LEU A 124 5.01 -7.18 9.51
C LEU A 124 5.79 -8.27 8.79
N ARG A 125 5.09 -9.00 7.92
CA ARG A 125 5.64 -9.96 6.98
C ARG A 125 5.18 -9.58 5.57
N ILE A 126 6.12 -9.18 4.72
CA ILE A 126 5.88 -8.75 3.33
C ILE A 126 6.41 -9.83 2.38
N PRO A 127 5.55 -10.62 1.71
CA PRO A 127 5.98 -11.61 0.73
C PRO A 127 6.80 -10.98 -0.40
N LYS A 128 7.88 -11.63 -0.83
CA LYS A 128 8.63 -11.24 -2.03
C LYS A 128 7.83 -11.63 -3.28
N LEU A 129 8.00 -10.85 -4.36
CA LEU A 129 7.39 -11.18 -5.65
C LEU A 129 7.98 -12.46 -6.22
N THR A 130 7.13 -13.22 -6.88
CA THR A 130 7.50 -14.35 -7.73
C THR A 130 7.65 -13.90 -9.18
N GLN A 131 8.25 -14.74 -10.04
CA GLN A 131 8.59 -14.34 -11.42
C GLN A 131 7.36 -14.10 -12.31
N ASP A 132 6.25 -14.75 -11.98
CA ASP A 132 4.95 -14.65 -12.62
C ASP A 132 4.11 -13.46 -12.10
N GLN A 133 4.64 -12.70 -11.13
CA GLN A 133 3.95 -11.55 -10.57
C GLN A 133 4.35 -10.23 -11.22
N TYR A 134 3.34 -9.46 -11.60
CA TYR A 134 3.45 -8.08 -12.05
C TYR A 134 2.95 -7.15 -10.96
N PHE A 135 3.86 -6.34 -10.41
CA PHE A 135 3.55 -5.39 -9.36
C PHE A 135 3.73 -3.95 -9.83
N ARG A 136 2.77 -3.09 -9.45
CA ARG A 136 2.83 -1.65 -9.69
C ARG A 136 2.26 -0.87 -8.53
N ALA A 137 2.85 0.29 -8.21
CA ALA A 137 2.30 1.23 -7.24
C ALA A 137 2.44 2.69 -7.69
N TYR A 138 1.42 3.48 -7.36
CA TYR A 138 1.31 4.86 -7.82
C TYR A 138 0.79 5.78 -6.71
N LYS A 139 1.34 6.99 -6.66
CA LYS A 139 0.89 8.07 -5.78
C LYS A 139 0.56 9.32 -6.58
N ILE A 140 -0.68 9.79 -6.48
CA ILE A 140 -1.19 10.98 -7.15
C ILE A 140 -1.57 12.04 -6.12
N SER A 141 -0.95 13.21 -6.25
CA SER A 141 -1.07 14.36 -5.36
C SER A 141 -0.89 15.65 -6.17
N LYS A 142 -1.25 16.82 -5.61
CA LYS A 142 -1.14 18.11 -6.33
C LYS A 142 0.32 18.51 -6.53
N ARG A 143 1.14 18.30 -5.51
CA ARG A 143 2.59 18.47 -5.55
C ARG A 143 3.26 17.10 -5.53
N PHE A 144 4.38 16.98 -6.24
CA PHE A 144 5.08 15.72 -6.38
C PHE A 144 5.63 15.20 -5.05
N ASP A 145 6.49 15.97 -4.39
CA ASP A 145 7.07 15.62 -3.09
C ASP A 145 6.31 16.27 -1.92
N GLN A 146 6.36 15.62 -0.75
CA GLN A 146 5.82 16.10 0.51
C GLN A 146 4.35 16.55 0.40
N ASP A 147 3.51 15.73 -0.22
CA ASP A 147 2.08 16.00 -0.35
C ASP A 147 1.27 14.75 0.02
N ILE A 148 0.03 14.97 0.45
CA ILE A 148 -0.90 13.91 0.81
C ILE A 148 -1.59 13.43 -0.47
N SER A 149 -1.71 12.11 -0.63
CA SER A 149 -2.36 11.52 -1.79
C SER A 149 -3.83 11.95 -1.92
N ALA A 150 -4.21 12.33 -3.14
CA ALA A 150 -5.59 12.23 -3.58
C ALA A 150 -5.93 10.77 -3.86
N VAL A 151 -5.09 10.06 -4.60
CA VAL A 151 -5.23 8.63 -4.87
C VAL A 151 -3.88 7.97 -4.72
N CYS A 152 -3.83 6.89 -3.93
CA CYS A 152 -2.72 5.96 -3.94
C CYS A 152 -3.26 4.60 -4.38
N ALA A 153 -2.59 3.95 -5.33
CA ALA A 153 -3.03 2.69 -5.89
C ALA A 153 -1.87 1.71 -5.94
N ALA A 154 -2.15 0.44 -5.71
CA ALA A 154 -1.20 -0.63 -5.95
C ALA A 154 -1.89 -1.85 -6.53
N LEU A 155 -1.18 -2.56 -7.39
CA LEU A 155 -1.63 -3.74 -8.09
C LEU A 155 -0.56 -4.81 -7.97
N CYS A 156 -0.94 -6.04 -7.64
CA CYS A 156 -0.12 -7.23 -7.75
C CYS A 156 -0.95 -8.30 -8.47
N LEU A 157 -0.54 -8.63 -9.69
CA LEU A 157 -1.23 -9.56 -10.57
C LEU A 157 -0.34 -10.77 -10.81
N THR A 158 -0.90 -11.98 -10.75
CA THR A 158 -0.19 -13.24 -11.03
C THR A 158 -0.63 -13.77 -12.39
N PHE A 159 0.32 -14.26 -13.18
CA PHE A 159 0.07 -14.70 -14.56
C PHE A 159 0.40 -16.16 -14.79
N GLU A 160 -0.46 -16.84 -15.54
CA GLU A 160 -0.15 -18.11 -16.17
C GLU A 160 -0.24 -17.93 -17.69
N GLY A 161 0.92 -17.81 -18.33
CA GLY A 161 1.01 -17.30 -19.71
C GLY A 161 0.45 -15.88 -19.79
N ASP A 162 -0.55 -15.67 -20.65
CA ASP A 162 -1.21 -14.37 -20.83
C ASP A 162 -2.43 -14.17 -19.89
N SER A 163 -2.81 -15.20 -19.14
CA SER A 163 -4.00 -15.20 -18.29
C SER A 163 -3.69 -14.73 -16.88
N ILE A 164 -4.58 -13.92 -16.30
CA ILE A 164 -4.47 -13.46 -14.91
C ILE A 164 -5.09 -14.51 -14.00
N THR A 165 -4.29 -15.14 -13.13
CA THR A 165 -4.78 -16.17 -12.19
C THR A 165 -5.13 -15.60 -10.83
N LEU A 166 -4.44 -14.55 -10.40
CA LEU A 166 -4.74 -13.82 -9.17
C LEU A 166 -4.61 -12.32 -9.42
N ALA A 167 -5.49 -11.54 -8.82
CA ALA A 167 -5.43 -10.08 -8.82
C ALA A 167 -5.60 -9.55 -7.38
N ARG A 168 -4.66 -8.71 -6.96
CA ARG A 168 -4.76 -7.88 -5.75
C ARG A 168 -4.58 -6.42 -6.15
N ILE A 169 -5.63 -5.64 -6.03
CA ILE A 169 -5.65 -4.22 -6.39
C ILE A 169 -6.19 -3.47 -5.19
N ALA A 170 -5.42 -2.54 -4.64
CA ALA A 170 -5.80 -1.79 -3.45
C ALA A 170 -5.61 -0.29 -3.62
N PHE A 171 -6.47 0.47 -2.96
CA PHE A 171 -6.49 1.92 -3.05
C PHE A 171 -6.53 2.60 -1.68
N GLY A 172 -5.81 3.71 -1.58
CA GLY A 172 -5.92 4.72 -0.52
C GLY A 172 -6.55 6.00 -1.08
N GLY A 173 -7.30 6.71 -0.24
CA GLY A 173 -8.01 7.95 -0.61
C GLY A 173 -9.29 7.74 -1.41
N MET A 174 -9.76 6.48 -1.54
CA MET A 174 -10.95 6.10 -2.30
C MET A 174 -12.14 5.67 -1.43
N ALA A 175 -11.91 5.38 -0.15
CA ALA A 175 -12.92 4.93 0.82
C ALA A 175 -12.56 5.36 2.25
N ALA A 176 -13.40 4.98 3.22
CA ALA A 176 -13.20 5.19 4.66
C ALA A 176 -11.93 4.53 5.22
N THR A 177 -11.49 3.44 4.59
CA THR A 177 -10.28 2.68 4.90
C THR A 177 -9.49 2.40 3.61
N PRO A 178 -8.17 2.14 3.69
CA PRO A 178 -7.46 1.56 2.55
C PRO A 178 -8.02 0.15 2.32
N LYS A 179 -8.50 -0.13 1.10
CA LYS A 179 -9.14 -1.42 0.80
C LYS A 179 -8.88 -1.90 -0.62
N ARG A 180 -9.15 -3.18 -0.82
CA ARG A 180 -9.11 -3.84 -2.13
C ARG A 180 -10.28 -3.42 -3.02
N ALA A 181 -10.04 -3.49 -4.32
CA ALA A 181 -11.01 -3.29 -5.40
C ALA A 181 -11.50 -4.65 -5.89
N THR A 182 -12.33 -5.32 -5.09
CA THR A 182 -12.71 -6.72 -5.31
C THR A 182 -13.48 -6.91 -6.61
N GLU A 183 -14.32 -5.96 -7.02
CA GLU A 183 -15.05 -6.02 -8.29
C GLU A 183 -14.08 -5.90 -9.48
N ALA A 184 -13.10 -4.99 -9.39
CA ALA A 184 -12.06 -4.86 -10.41
C ALA A 184 -11.13 -6.08 -10.48
N GLU A 185 -10.79 -6.68 -9.34
CA GLU A 185 -10.00 -7.92 -9.29
C GLU A 185 -10.73 -9.08 -9.98
N GLN A 186 -12.04 -9.25 -9.70
CA GLN A 186 -12.84 -10.31 -10.33
C GLN A 186 -13.03 -10.11 -11.82
N ALA A 187 -13.10 -8.85 -12.28
CA ALA A 187 -13.15 -8.55 -13.72
C ALA A 187 -11.88 -8.95 -14.47
N LEU A 188 -10.75 -9.13 -13.76
CA LEU A 188 -9.46 -9.51 -14.34
C LEU A 188 -9.19 -11.01 -14.26
N ILE A 189 -9.54 -11.66 -13.15
CA ILE A 189 -9.22 -13.07 -12.91
C ILE A 189 -9.85 -13.95 -14.01
N GLY A 190 -9.04 -14.86 -14.56
CA GLY A 190 -9.42 -15.75 -15.66
C GLY A 190 -9.42 -15.10 -17.05
N THR A 191 -9.10 -13.80 -17.15
CA THR A 191 -9.01 -13.08 -18.42
C THR A 191 -7.58 -12.92 -18.89
N LYS A 192 -7.40 -12.68 -20.20
CA LYS A 192 -6.10 -12.27 -20.75
C LYS A 192 -5.79 -10.82 -20.43
N TRP A 193 -4.52 -10.46 -20.29
CA TRP A 193 -4.08 -9.06 -20.18
C TRP A 193 -4.34 -8.28 -21.48
N SER A 194 -5.46 -7.54 -21.58
CA SER A 194 -5.91 -6.90 -22.81
C SER A 194 -6.61 -5.58 -22.53
N GLU A 195 -6.77 -4.71 -23.54
CA GLU A 195 -7.49 -3.46 -23.38
C GLU A 195 -8.95 -3.68 -22.94
N GLY A 196 -9.58 -4.76 -23.42
CA GLY A 196 -10.95 -5.13 -23.04
C GLY A 196 -11.08 -5.49 -21.57
N SER A 197 -10.19 -6.35 -21.04
CA SER A 197 -10.22 -6.74 -19.63
C SER A 197 -9.87 -5.58 -18.70
N ILE A 198 -8.95 -4.70 -19.12
CA ILE A 198 -8.62 -3.49 -18.37
C ILE A 198 -9.78 -2.50 -18.35
N THR A 199 -10.45 -2.30 -19.48
CA THR A 199 -11.65 -1.45 -19.53
C THR A 199 -12.76 -1.99 -18.62
N ALA A 200 -12.97 -3.31 -18.61
CA ALA A 200 -13.94 -3.93 -17.70
C ALA A 200 -13.58 -3.71 -16.22
N ALA A 201 -12.30 -3.87 -15.86
CA ALA A 201 -11.82 -3.60 -14.50
C ALA A 201 -11.94 -2.13 -14.10
N MET A 202 -11.68 -1.20 -15.03
CA MET A 202 -11.89 0.23 -14.82
C MET A 202 -13.35 0.55 -14.51
N THR A 203 -14.30 0.02 -15.28
CA THR A 203 -15.73 0.20 -15.01
C THR A 203 -16.13 -0.42 -13.66
N ALA A 204 -15.58 -1.58 -13.30
CA ALA A 204 -15.89 -2.26 -12.05
C ALA A 204 -15.50 -1.43 -10.80
N LEU A 205 -14.51 -0.53 -10.90
CA LEU A 205 -14.14 0.39 -9.80
C LEU A 205 -15.30 1.27 -9.31
N GLU A 206 -16.29 1.54 -10.15
CA GLU A 206 -17.50 2.30 -9.78
C GLU A 206 -18.36 1.56 -8.74
N ARG A 207 -18.26 0.23 -8.69
CA ARG A 207 -18.92 -0.61 -7.68
C ARG A 207 -18.07 -0.78 -6.43
N ASP A 208 -16.75 -0.71 -6.57
CA ASP A 208 -15.83 -0.78 -5.43
C ASP A 208 -15.81 0.51 -4.59
N PHE A 209 -15.92 1.68 -5.22
CA PHE A 209 -15.65 2.97 -4.58
C PHE A 209 -16.66 4.06 -4.88
N SER A 210 -16.96 4.85 -3.85
CA SER A 210 -17.69 6.13 -3.95
C SER A 210 -16.88 7.21 -3.20
N PRO A 211 -15.84 7.77 -3.84
CA PRO A 211 -14.89 8.66 -3.16
C PRO A 211 -15.53 10.01 -2.79
N LEU A 212 -14.99 10.65 -1.75
CA LEU A 212 -15.42 11.98 -1.34
C LEU A 212 -14.72 13.09 -2.15
N SER A 213 -15.38 14.24 -2.26
CA SER A 213 -14.74 15.47 -2.72
C SER A 213 -14.17 16.24 -1.53
N ASP A 214 -12.94 16.75 -1.65
CA ASP A 214 -12.31 17.63 -0.66
C ASP A 214 -11.41 18.68 -1.34
N MET A 215 -10.69 19.45 -0.53
CA MET A 215 -9.73 20.44 -1.02
C MET A 215 -8.58 19.86 -1.85
N ARG A 216 -8.33 18.54 -1.81
CA ARG A 216 -7.27 17.87 -2.58
C ARG A 216 -7.76 17.46 -3.96
N ALA A 217 -8.96 16.89 -4.04
CA ALA A 217 -9.54 16.46 -5.31
C ALA A 217 -11.06 16.26 -5.20
N SER A 218 -11.75 16.41 -6.32
CA SER A 218 -13.16 16.00 -6.45
C SER A 218 -13.29 14.47 -6.51
N ALA A 219 -14.46 13.97 -6.14
CA ALA A 219 -14.83 12.56 -6.25
C ALA A 219 -14.64 12.04 -7.69
N ALA A 220 -15.13 12.79 -8.68
CA ALA A 220 -14.99 12.45 -10.08
C ALA A 220 -13.53 12.35 -10.53
N TYR A 221 -12.66 13.28 -10.09
CA TYR A 221 -11.23 13.22 -10.38
C TYR A 221 -10.58 11.97 -9.76
N ARG A 222 -10.90 11.66 -8.49
CA ARG A 222 -10.36 10.48 -7.80
C ARG A 222 -10.70 9.18 -8.54
N LEU A 223 -11.97 9.02 -8.93
CA LEU A 223 -12.43 7.84 -9.66
C LEU A 223 -11.78 7.74 -11.05
N GLN A 224 -11.76 8.83 -11.82
CA GLN A 224 -11.12 8.86 -13.13
C GLN A 224 -9.62 8.53 -13.06
N VAL A 225 -8.93 9.06 -12.03
CA VAL A 225 -7.51 8.74 -11.78
C VAL A 225 -7.35 7.25 -11.46
N ALA A 226 -8.15 6.69 -10.55
CA ALA A 226 -8.08 5.27 -10.19
C ALA A 226 -8.23 4.36 -11.43
N GLN A 227 -9.19 4.65 -12.30
CA GLN A 227 -9.39 3.97 -13.58
C GLN A 227 -8.16 4.10 -14.49
N ASN A 228 -7.65 5.32 -14.67
CA ASN A 228 -6.50 5.57 -15.53
C ASN A 228 -5.20 4.94 -15.00
N LEU A 229 -5.07 4.70 -13.71
CA LEU A 229 -3.93 3.97 -13.14
C LEU A 229 -3.93 2.48 -13.54
N LEU A 230 -5.10 1.85 -13.72
CA LEU A 230 -5.19 0.51 -14.31
C LEU A 230 -4.73 0.52 -15.78
N ARG A 231 -5.21 1.50 -16.55
CA ARG A 231 -4.78 1.70 -17.96
C ARG A 231 -3.27 1.97 -18.06
N LYS A 232 -2.73 2.76 -17.14
CA LYS A 232 -1.29 3.03 -17.07
C LYS A 232 -0.49 1.74 -16.81
N ALA A 233 -0.92 0.93 -15.84
CA ALA A 233 -0.27 -0.35 -15.54
C ALA A 233 -0.29 -1.30 -16.76
N TYR A 234 -1.37 -1.28 -17.54
CA TYR A 234 -1.48 -2.00 -18.81
C TYR A 234 -0.44 -1.55 -19.84
N ILE A 235 -0.35 -0.25 -20.10
CA ILE A 235 0.62 0.32 -21.05
C ILE A 235 2.07 0.04 -20.60
N GLU A 236 2.37 0.23 -19.31
CA GLU A 236 3.71 -0.03 -18.76
C GLU A 236 4.15 -1.48 -18.96
N ARG A 237 3.23 -2.46 -18.82
CA ARG A 237 3.57 -3.88 -19.00
C ARG A 237 3.85 -4.24 -20.46
N GLN A 238 3.30 -3.49 -21.41
CA GLN A 238 3.56 -3.69 -22.83
C GLN A 238 4.93 -3.17 -23.27
N GLY A 239 5.66 -2.47 -22.39
CA GLY A 239 7.00 -1.94 -22.68
C GLY A 239 7.01 -0.79 -23.69
N GLN A 240 5.86 -0.15 -23.92
CA GLN A 240 5.69 0.77 -25.03
C GLN A 240 6.20 2.19 -24.75
N GLN A 241 6.20 2.66 -23.48
CA GLN A 241 6.52 4.05 -23.13
C GLN A 241 7.02 4.21 -21.69
N GLU A 242 7.93 5.16 -21.46
CA GLU A 242 8.18 5.72 -20.12
C GLU A 242 6.97 6.54 -19.70
N THR A 243 6.22 6.06 -18.71
CA THR A 243 5.00 6.75 -18.23
C THR A 243 5.17 7.33 -16.83
N ARG A 244 6.38 7.28 -16.28
CA ARG A 244 6.65 7.65 -14.88
C ARG A 244 7.29 9.01 -14.78
N LEU A 245 6.64 9.86 -13.98
CA LEU A 245 7.31 10.99 -13.35
C LEU A 245 7.90 10.45 -12.06
N VAL A 246 9.22 10.29 -12.03
CA VAL A 246 9.97 9.91 -10.83
C VAL A 246 10.84 11.07 -10.38
N GLY A 247 11.17 11.11 -9.08
CA GLY A 247 12.14 12.09 -8.58
C GLY A 247 13.53 11.86 -9.19
N GLN A 248 14.36 12.91 -9.26
CA GLN A 248 15.76 12.76 -9.65
C GLN A 248 16.45 11.71 -8.74
N GLY A 249 17.07 10.70 -9.35
CA GLY A 249 17.77 9.62 -8.64
C GLY A 249 16.94 8.37 -8.33
N ALA A 250 15.67 8.30 -8.72
CA ALA A 250 14.93 7.04 -8.75
C ALA A 250 15.38 6.21 -9.97
N CYS A 251 15.78 4.95 -9.77
CA CYS A 251 16.05 4.04 -10.88
C CYS A 251 14.75 3.80 -11.67
N PRO A 252 14.81 3.80 -13.02
CA PRO A 252 13.68 3.43 -13.87
C PRO A 252 13.21 1.99 -13.62
#